data_AF-A0A1A2SPA9-F1
#
_entry.id   AF-A0A1A2SPA9-F1
#
_cell.length_a   1.000
_cell.length_b   1.000
_cell.length_c   1.000
_cell.angle_alpha   90.00
_cell.angle_beta   90.00
_cell.angle_gamma   90.00
#
_symmetry.space_group_name_H-M   'P 1'
#
loop_
_entity.id
_entity.type
_entity.pdbx_description
1 polymer ?
#
loop_
_entity_poly.entity_id
_entity_poly.type
_entity_poly.pdbx_seq_one_letter_code
_entity_poly.pdbx_strand_id
1 'polypeptide(L)'
;MHTIEADYLVVGAGAMGMALIDTLVTETEARVVVDRHHAPGGHWTMAYPCVRLHQPSAFYGVNSSRLGSDTIDQVGWNRGLFEVATAREICAYTTASCGSPGCGSGSWAPPSPSSPPPPPSSMS
;
A
#
# COMPACT_ATOMS: atom_id res chain seq x y z
N MET A 1 -5.64 -25.87 14.41
CA MET A 1 -6.31 -24.75 13.71
C MET A 1 -6.09 -23.52 14.57
N HIS A 2 -5.50 -22.46 14.04
CA HIS A 2 -5.19 -21.25 14.81
C HIS A 2 -6.21 -20.17 14.45
N THR A 3 -6.97 -19.70 15.43
CA THR A 3 -8.03 -18.71 15.23
C THR A 3 -7.50 -17.32 15.57
N ILE A 4 -7.76 -16.35 14.71
CA ILE A 4 -7.44 -14.94 14.94
C ILE A 4 -8.77 -14.23 15.14
N GLU A 5 -8.93 -13.57 16.29
CA GLU A 5 -10.09 -12.71 16.52
C GLU A 5 -9.84 -11.31 15.94
N ALA A 6 -10.86 -10.70 15.36
CA ALA A 6 -10.78 -9.37 14.76
C ALA A 6 -12.17 -8.75 14.76
N ASP A 7 -12.24 -7.43 14.93
CA ASP A 7 -13.48 -6.68 14.77
C ASP A 7 -13.76 -6.44 13.27
N TYR A 8 -12.70 -6.29 12.48
CA TYR A 8 -12.77 -6.07 11.04
C TYR A 8 -11.77 -6.95 10.29
N LEU A 9 -12.24 -7.57 9.22
CA LEU A 9 -11.41 -8.18 8.18
C LEU A 9 -11.46 -7.30 6.93
N VAL A 10 -10.33 -6.71 6.57
CA VAL A 10 -10.18 -5.92 5.34
C VAL A 10 -9.52 -6.78 4.28
N VAL A 11 -10.23 -7.05 3.19
CA VAL A 11 -9.70 -7.86 2.09
C VAL A 11 -8.97 -6.96 1.10
N GLY A 12 -7.64 -7.02 1.10
CA GLY A 12 -6.76 -6.32 0.17
C GLY A 12 -6.08 -5.07 0.73
N ALA A 13 -4.74 -5.06 0.69
CA ALA A 13 -3.89 -3.95 1.11
C ALA A 13 -3.61 -2.93 -0.02
N GLY A 14 -4.66 -2.51 -0.74
CA GLY A 14 -4.60 -1.41 -1.71
C GLY A 14 -4.87 -0.05 -1.05
N ALA A 15 -4.79 1.04 -1.81
CA ALA A 15 -4.93 2.40 -1.24
C ALA A 15 -6.26 2.62 -0.49
N MET A 16 -7.39 2.17 -1.03
CA MET A 16 -8.68 2.31 -0.32
C MET A 16 -8.73 1.47 0.96
N GLY A 17 -8.27 0.21 0.91
CA GLY A 17 -8.21 -0.65 2.09
C GLY A 17 -7.33 -0.04 3.17
N MET A 18 -6.17 0.50 2.78
CA MET A 18 -5.26 1.18 3.68
C MET A 18 -5.81 2.48 4.26
N ALA A 19 -6.57 3.28 3.49
CA ALA A 19 -7.22 4.48 4.02
C ALA A 19 -8.31 4.15 5.06
N LEU A 20 -9.04 3.04 4.86
CA LEU A 20 -9.98 2.55 5.86
C LEU A 20 -9.26 2.07 7.12
N ILE A 21 -8.23 1.23 6.96
CA ILE A 21 -7.42 0.73 8.08
C ILE A 21 -6.82 1.90 8.87
N ASP A 22 -6.27 2.89 8.17
CA ASP A 22 -5.69 4.09 8.77
C ASP A 22 -6.68 4.83 9.66
N THR A 23 -7.90 5.03 9.17
CA THR A 23 -8.98 5.68 9.93
C THR A 23 -9.38 4.83 11.15
N LEU A 24 -9.56 3.52 10.97
CA LEU A 24 -9.94 2.61 12.06
C LEU A 24 -8.87 2.58 13.17
N VAL A 25 -7.60 2.47 12.81
CA VAL A 25 -6.49 2.42 13.78
C VAL A 25 -6.25 3.77 14.45
N THR A 26 -6.48 4.88 13.75
CA THR A 26 -6.26 6.22 14.29
C THR A 26 -7.40 6.66 15.21
N GLU A 27 -8.65 6.34 14.86
CA GLU A 27 -9.82 6.88 15.53
C GLU A 27 -10.52 5.87 16.46
N THR A 28 -10.07 4.61 16.48
CA THR A 28 -10.67 3.53 17.29
C THR A 28 -9.61 2.58 17.87
N GLU A 29 -10.03 1.71 18.79
CA GLU A 29 -9.21 0.61 19.31
C GLU A 29 -9.48 -0.74 18.60
N ALA A 30 -10.12 -0.71 17.42
CA ALA A 30 -10.55 -1.91 16.72
C ALA A 30 -9.37 -2.78 16.27
N ARG A 31 -9.49 -4.09 16.45
CA ARG A 31 -8.53 -5.07 15.94
C ARG A 31 -8.83 -5.38 14.48
N VAL A 32 -8.00 -4.84 13.59
CA VAL A 32 -8.14 -5.03 12.14
C VAL A 32 -7.17 -6.10 11.65
N VAL A 33 -7.68 -7.06 10.88
CA VAL A 33 -6.88 -8.02 10.13
C VAL A 33 -6.99 -7.70 8.65
N VAL A 34 -5.87 -7.77 7.94
CA VAL A 34 -5.79 -7.45 6.53
C VAL A 34 -5.42 -8.69 5.74
N ASP A 35 -6.22 -9.01 4.72
CA ASP A 35 -5.85 -10.04 3.76
C ASP A 35 -4.67 -9.58 2.92
N ARG A 36 -3.65 -10.44 2.88
CA ARG A 36 -2.39 -10.15 2.20
C ARG A 36 -2.48 -10.73 0.80
N HIS A 37 -2.62 -9.85 -0.18
CA HIS A 37 -2.01 -10.15 -1.48
C HIS A 37 -0.48 -10.26 -1.32
N HIS A 38 0.22 -10.64 -2.40
CA HIS A 38 1.67 -10.87 -2.37
C HIS A 38 2.50 -9.69 -1.80
N ALA A 39 1.99 -8.46 -1.88
CA ALA A 39 2.57 -7.25 -1.28
C ALA A 39 1.50 -6.15 -1.07
N PRO A 40 1.77 -5.12 -0.24
CA PRO A 40 0.95 -3.92 -0.13
C PRO A 40 1.07 -3.08 -1.40
N GLY A 41 0.00 -2.35 -1.72
CA GLY A 41 -0.08 -1.48 -2.90
C GLY A 41 -1.21 -1.86 -3.86
N GLY A 42 -1.83 -3.03 -3.68
CA GLY A 42 -2.93 -3.47 -4.54
C GLY A 42 -2.50 -3.56 -6.00
N HIS A 43 -3.27 -3.00 -6.93
CA HIS A 43 -2.97 -3.05 -8.37
C HIS A 43 -1.61 -2.44 -8.76
N TRP A 44 -1.07 -1.52 -7.95
CA TRP A 44 0.22 -0.88 -8.19
C TRP A 44 1.39 -1.86 -8.18
N THR A 45 1.24 -2.99 -7.50
CA THR A 45 2.24 -4.07 -7.46
C THR A 45 2.45 -4.78 -8.81
N MET A 46 1.46 -4.68 -9.71
CA MET A 46 1.47 -5.30 -11.05
C MET A 46 1.51 -4.25 -12.17
N ALA A 47 1.57 -2.97 -11.83
CA ALA A 47 1.60 -1.90 -12.82
C ALA A 47 2.92 -1.90 -13.59
N TYR A 48 2.89 -1.48 -14.86
CA TYR A 48 4.11 -1.28 -15.64
C TYR A 48 5.02 -0.24 -14.96
N PRO A 49 6.36 -0.39 -15.02
CA PRO A 49 7.29 0.46 -14.27
C PRO A 49 7.18 1.98 -14.56
N CYS A 50 6.71 2.35 -15.76
CA CYS A 50 6.55 3.74 -16.16
C CYS A 50 5.25 4.39 -15.70
N VAL A 51 4.31 3.63 -15.12
CA VAL A 51 3.01 4.16 -14.68
C VAL A 51 3.20 5.07 -13.46
N ARG A 52 2.49 6.20 -13.52
CA ARG A 52 2.44 7.24 -12.49
C ARG A 52 0.99 7.61 -12.20
N LEU A 53 0.77 8.30 -11.09
CA LEU A 53 -0.51 8.97 -10.85
C LEU A 53 -0.82 9.97 -11.97
N HIS A 54 -2.10 10.11 -12.25
CA HIS A 54 -2.61 11.15 -13.15
C HIS A 54 -2.89 12.46 -12.38
N GLN A 55 -3.18 12.35 -11.08
CA GLN A 55 -3.41 13.46 -10.16
C GLN A 55 -2.16 13.72 -9.30
N PRO A 56 -1.98 14.96 -8.79
CA PRO A 56 -0.91 15.27 -7.84
C PRO A 56 -0.87 14.30 -6.66
N SER A 57 0.34 13.92 -6.26
CA SER A 57 0.58 12.93 -5.19
C SER A 57 -0.08 13.31 -3.87
N ALA A 58 -0.17 14.62 -3.59
CA ALA A 58 -0.77 15.16 -2.38
C ALA A 58 -2.26 14.81 -2.20
N PHE A 59 -2.97 14.43 -3.27
CA PHE A 59 -4.37 14.00 -3.19
C PHE A 59 -4.54 12.48 -3.02
N TYR A 60 -3.45 11.75 -2.86
CA TYR A 60 -3.46 10.29 -2.77
C TYR A 60 -2.78 9.83 -1.48
N GLY A 61 -3.32 8.78 -0.87
CA GLY A 61 -2.78 8.19 0.35
C GLY A 61 -3.82 8.05 1.46
N VAL A 62 -3.32 8.01 2.70
CA VAL A 62 -4.08 7.88 3.95
C VAL A 62 -3.93 9.15 4.79
N ASN A 63 -4.78 9.35 5.78
CA ASN A 63 -4.83 10.61 6.54
C ASN A 63 -3.61 10.79 7.45
N SER A 64 -3.10 9.71 8.04
CA SER A 64 -1.97 9.77 8.98
C SER A 64 -0.61 10.04 8.32
N SER A 65 -0.49 9.91 7.00
CA SER A 65 0.79 9.99 6.30
C SER A 65 0.64 10.53 4.89
N ARG A 66 1.45 11.52 4.52
CA ARG A 66 1.43 12.12 3.17
C ARG A 66 2.22 11.28 2.17
N LEU A 67 1.68 11.13 0.96
CA LEU A 67 2.43 10.62 -0.19
C LEU A 67 3.14 11.78 -0.89
N GLY A 68 4.46 11.67 -1.02
CA GLY A 68 5.28 12.70 -1.61
C GLY A 68 5.57 13.87 -0.64
N SER A 69 5.98 14.97 -1.23
CA SER A 69 6.41 16.22 -0.61
C SER A 69 5.48 17.41 -0.84
N ASP A 70 4.44 17.26 -1.69
CA ASP A 70 3.54 18.34 -2.12
C ASP A 70 4.31 19.51 -2.78
N THR A 71 5.27 19.17 -3.65
CA THR A 71 6.13 20.15 -4.33
C THR A 71 5.96 20.14 -5.84
N ILE A 72 6.41 21.24 -6.46
CA ILE A 72 6.49 21.38 -7.91
C ILE A 72 7.80 20.78 -8.40
N ASP A 73 7.72 19.88 -9.38
CA ASP A 73 8.90 19.28 -10.01
C ASP A 73 9.76 20.37 -10.68
N GLN A 74 11.03 20.44 -10.30
CA GLN A 74 11.97 21.43 -10.84
C GLN A 74 12.69 20.95 -12.11
N VAL A 75 12.67 19.63 -12.34
CA VAL A 75 13.40 18.94 -13.41
C VAL A 75 12.56 17.80 -13.98
N GLY A 76 12.99 17.26 -15.12
CA GLY A 76 12.34 16.12 -15.76
C GLY A 76 11.08 16.48 -16.55
N TRP A 77 10.32 15.47 -16.94
CA TRP A 77 9.19 15.60 -17.88
C TRP A 77 8.00 16.36 -17.29
N ASN A 78 7.85 16.35 -15.96
CA ASN A 78 6.73 16.96 -15.24
C ASN A 78 7.10 18.34 -14.65
N ARG A 79 8.21 18.94 -15.12
CA ARG A 79 8.72 20.22 -14.62
C ARG A 79 7.66 21.32 -14.69
N GLY A 80 7.49 22.04 -13.58
CA GLY A 80 6.52 23.13 -13.46
C GLY A 80 5.11 22.68 -13.07
N LEU A 81 4.89 21.38 -12.86
CA LEU A 81 3.66 20.80 -12.32
C LEU A 81 3.93 20.14 -10.97
N PHE A 82 2.87 19.87 -10.20
CA PHE A 82 2.97 19.10 -8.96
C PHE A 82 3.46 17.68 -9.24
N GLU A 83 4.26 17.15 -8.33
CA GLU A 83 4.82 15.81 -8.42
C GLU A 83 3.70 14.74 -8.54
N VAL A 84 3.95 13.74 -9.37
CA VAL A 84 3.06 12.58 -9.55
C VAL A 84 3.84 11.29 -9.28
N ALA A 85 3.44 10.59 -8.22
CA ALA A 85 4.13 9.42 -7.71
C ALA A 85 4.12 8.27 -8.73
N THR A 86 5.24 7.56 -8.78
CA THR A 86 5.41 6.31 -9.51
C THR A 86 4.74 5.14 -8.78
N ALA A 87 4.45 4.06 -9.51
CA ALA A 87 3.98 2.81 -8.91
C ALA A 87 4.90 2.33 -7.77
N ARG A 88 6.22 2.46 -7.94
CA ARG A 88 7.21 2.09 -6.92
C ARG A 88 7.09 2.94 -5.65
N GLU A 89 6.92 4.25 -5.79
CA GLU A 89 6.73 5.17 -4.65
C GLU A 89 5.44 4.85 -3.90
N ILE A 90 4.37 4.52 -4.62
CA ILE A 90 3.09 4.11 -4.00
C ILE A 90 3.24 2.80 -3.23
N CYS A 91 3.89 1.79 -3.80
CA CYS A 91 4.12 0.53 -3.10
C CYS A 91 4.99 0.71 -1.84
N ALA A 92 6.03 1.54 -1.93
CA ALA A 92 6.89 1.87 -0.79
C ALA A 92 6.12 2.61 0.31
N TYR A 93 5.33 3.62 -0.06
CA TYR A 93 4.46 4.36 0.83
C TYR A 93 3.45 3.43 1.53
N THR A 94 2.77 2.58 0.76
CA THR A 94 1.75 1.66 1.30
C THR A 94 2.36 0.65 2.26
N THR A 95 3.56 0.14 1.93
CA THR A 95 4.31 -0.77 2.81
C THR A 95 4.70 -0.10 4.13
N ALA A 96 5.15 1.17 4.07
CA ALA A 96 5.46 1.92 5.27
C ALA A 96 4.22 2.14 6.16
N SER A 97 3.06 2.47 5.57
CA SER A 97 1.80 2.62 6.31
C SER A 97 1.33 1.33 6.98
N CYS A 98 1.59 0.16 6.38
CA CYS A 98 1.32 -1.14 7.03
C CYS A 98 2.27 -1.47 8.19
N GLY A 99 3.44 -0.84 8.28
CA GLY A 99 4.45 -1.12 9.30
C GLY A 99 4.28 -0.34 10.62
N SER A 100 3.34 0.59 10.67
CA SER A 100 3.04 1.40 11.85
C SER A 100 2.42 0.57 12.98
N PRO A 101 2.68 0.92 14.26
CA PRO A 101 2.18 0.17 15.41
C PRO A 101 0.64 0.19 15.42
N GLY A 102 0.04 -0.96 15.08
CA GLY A 102 -1.40 -1.13 14.89
C GLY A 102 -1.74 -2.22 13.87
N CYS A 103 -0.88 -2.42 12.87
CA CYS A 103 -0.94 -3.57 11.96
C CYS A 103 -0.04 -4.70 12.49
N GLY A 104 -0.62 -5.83 12.89
CA GLY A 104 0.09 -6.95 13.51
C GLY A 104 1.31 -7.43 12.70
N SER A 105 2.45 -7.54 13.37
CA SER A 105 3.75 -7.92 12.83
C SER A 105 3.80 -9.37 12.36
N GLY A 106 3.59 -9.59 11.07
CA GLY A 106 3.97 -10.82 10.37
C GLY A 106 4.97 -10.50 9.27
N SER A 107 6.26 -10.63 9.59
CA SER A 107 7.46 -10.34 8.77
C SER A 107 7.24 -10.00 7.29
N TRP A 108 7.40 -8.72 6.95
CA TRP A 108 7.55 -8.20 5.59
C TRP A 108 8.99 -8.36 5.11
N ALA A 109 9.46 -9.60 4.95
CA ALA A 109 10.67 -9.83 4.17
C ALA A 109 10.25 -10.06 2.71
N PRO A 110 10.88 -9.41 1.71
CA PRO A 110 10.70 -9.83 0.33
C PRO A 110 11.04 -11.34 0.23
N PRO A 111 10.35 -12.12 -0.61
CA PRO A 111 10.73 -13.50 -0.83
C PRO A 111 12.19 -13.54 -1.24
N SER A 112 12.97 -14.42 -0.62
CA SER A 112 14.35 -14.68 -1.02
C SER A 112 14.41 -14.92 -2.54
N PRO A 113 15.46 -14.45 -3.25
CA PRO A 113 15.59 -14.66 -4.70
C PRO A 113 15.63 -16.14 -5.13
N SER A 114 15.70 -17.06 -4.16
CA SER A 114 15.63 -18.51 -4.33
C SER A 114 14.22 -19.11 -4.22
N SER A 115 13.18 -18.31 -3.98
CA SER A 115 11.80 -18.84 -3.82
C SER A 115 11.16 -19.09 -5.20
N PRO A 116 10.57 -20.28 -5.43
CA PRO A 116 9.87 -20.57 -6.68
C PRO A 116 8.60 -19.71 -6.82
N PRO A 117 8.18 -19.37 -8.05
CA PRO A 117 6.97 -18.60 -8.29
C PRO A 117 5.73 -19.37 -7.80
N PRO A 118 4.68 -18.67 -7.30
CA PRO A 118 3.44 -19.32 -6.89
C PRO A 118 2.75 -19.97 -8.10
N PRO A 119 2.05 -21.11 -7.90
CA PRO A 119 1.32 -21.75 -8.98
C PRO A 119 0.20 -20.84 -9.49
N PRO A 120 -0.17 -20.92 -10.79
CA PRO A 120 -1.27 -20.13 -11.33
C PRO A 120 -2.57 -20.51 -10.61
N SER A 121 -3.27 -19.51 -10.07
CA SER A 121 -4.59 -19.69 -9.49
C SER A 121 -5.53 -20.21 -10.58
N SER A 122 -6.07 -21.42 -10.39
CA SER A 122 -7.15 -21.93 -11.23
C SER A 122 -8.35 -21.00 -11.11
N MET A 123 -8.69 -20.30 -12.19
CA MET A 123 -9.97 -19.63 -12.32
C MET A 123 -11.06 -20.72 -12.36
N SER A 124 -11.89 -20.74 -11.32
CA SER A 124 -13.19 -21.41 -11.28
C SER A 124 -14.23 -20.39 -10.83
#